data_AF-A0A7L3U7M4-F1
#
_entry.id   AF-A0A7L3U7M4-F1
#
_cell.length_a   1.000
_cell.length_b   1.000
_cell.length_c   1.000
_cell.angle_alpha   90.00
_cell.angle_beta   90.00
_cell.angle_gamma   90.00
#
_symmetry.space_group_name_H-M   'P 1'
#
loop_
_entity.id
_entity.type
_entity.pdbx_description
1 polymer ?
#
loop_
_entity_poly.entity_id
_entity_poly.type
_entity_poly.pdbx_seq_one_letter_code
_entity_poly.pdbx_strand_id
1 'polypeptide(L)' 'NWSAKAKRRNTTGTGRMRHLKRVYRRFRNGFREGTTPKPKRAAVAASSSS' A
#
# COMPACT_ATOMS: atom_id res chain seq x y z
N ASN A 1 -5.06 28.82 17.81
CA ASN A 1 -5.81 28.17 16.70
C ASN A 1 -5.81 29.01 15.42
N TRP A 2 -4.80 29.87 15.19
CA TRP A 2 -4.96 31.10 14.40
C TRP A 2 -4.62 31.02 12.90
N SER A 3 -4.03 29.92 12.41
CA SER A 3 -3.81 29.73 10.96
C SER A 3 -4.15 28.32 10.51
N ALA A 4 -5.28 28.16 9.81
CA ALA A 4 -5.69 26.88 9.23
C ALA A 4 -4.70 26.37 8.16
N LYS A 5 -4.07 27.29 7.42
CA LYS A 5 -3.09 26.95 6.38
C LYS A 5 -1.80 26.34 6.96
N ALA A 6 -1.29 26.90 8.05
CA ALA A 6 -0.12 26.35 8.74
C ALA A 6 -0.41 24.93 9.28
N LYS A 7 -1.58 24.75 9.89
CA LYS A 7 -2.04 23.42 10.33
C LYS A 7 -2.13 22.43 9.17
N ARG A 8 -2.75 22.79 8.05
CA ARG A 8 -2.85 21.90 6.87
C ARG A 8 -1.49 21.54 6.27
N ARG A 9 -0.48 22.40 6.36
CA ARG A 9 0.88 22.10 5.88
C ARG A 9 1.57 21.04 6.76
N ASN A 10 1.36 21.10 8.07
CA ASN A 10 2.09 20.29 9.05
C ASN A 10 1.29 19.11 9.61
N THR A 11 -0.01 18.99 9.27
CA THR A 11 -0.87 17.91 9.75
C THR A 11 -0.41 16.54 9.25
N THR A 12 -0.76 15.49 9.99
CA THR A 12 -0.58 14.11 9.54
C THR A 12 -1.23 13.92 8.17
N GLY A 13 -0.52 13.28 7.24
CA GLY A 13 -0.98 13.15 5.86
C GLY A 13 -0.08 13.84 4.84
N THR A 14 0.55 14.97 5.19
CA THR A 14 1.36 15.75 4.24
C THR A 14 2.78 15.21 4.04
N GLY A 15 3.30 14.49 5.04
CA GLY A 15 4.62 13.87 5.00
C GLY A 15 4.65 12.48 4.36
N ARG A 16 5.80 11.83 4.43
CA ARG A 16 6.03 10.53 3.77
C ARG A 16 5.19 9.38 4.34
N MET A 17 4.77 9.48 5.61
CA MET A 17 3.96 8.48 6.34
C MET A 17 4.46 7.04 6.16
N ARG A 18 5.79 6.81 6.16
CA ARG A 18 6.40 5.50 5.84
C ARG A 18 5.82 4.37 6.70
N HIS A 19 5.69 4.61 8.00
CA HIS A 19 5.13 3.62 8.93
C HIS A 19 3.62 3.47 8.76
N LEU A 20 2.85 4.55 8.87
CA LEU A 20 1.39 4.52 8.78
C LEU A 20 0.87 3.91 7.47
N LYS A 21 1.51 4.18 6.32
CA LYS A 21 1.16 3.54 5.04
C LYS A 21 1.38 2.03 5.05
N ARG A 22 2.46 1.55 5.67
CA ARG A 22 2.71 0.10 5.83
C ARG A 22 1.70 -0.53 6.78
N VAL A 23 1.39 0.15 7.90
CA VAL A 23 0.38 -0.30 8.87
C VAL A 23 -1.00 -0.39 8.22
N TYR A 24 -1.45 0.63 7.49
CA TYR A 24 -2.75 0.61 6.82
C TYR A 24 -2.87 -0.53 5.80
N ARG A 25 -1.79 -0.79 5.04
CA ARG A 25 -1.76 -1.95 4.13
C ARG A 25 -1.85 -3.29 4.88
N ARG A 26 -1.14 -3.43 6.00
CA ARG A 26 -1.24 -4.62 6.86
C ARG A 26 -2.64 -4.76 7.46
N PHE A 27 -3.24 -3.67 7.92
CA PHE A 27 -4.60 -3.63 8.46
C PHE A 27 -5.62 -4.15 7.45
N ARG A 28 -5.57 -3.69 6.20
CA ARG A 28 -6.45 -4.20 5.13
C ARG A 28 -6.23 -5.68 4.80
N ASN A 29 -5.05 -6.19 5.08
CA ASN A 29 -4.70 -7.59 4.94
C ASN A 29 -4.89 -8.39 6.25
N GLY A 30 -5.54 -7.82 7.27
CA GLY A 30 -5.81 -8.49 8.55
C GLY A 30 -4.58 -8.75 9.42
N PHE A 31 -3.52 -7.93 9.28
CA PHE A 31 -2.24 -8.09 9.98
C PHE A 31 -1.62 -9.49 9.86
N ARG A 32 -1.84 -10.16 8.74
CA ARG A 32 -1.24 -11.47 8.45
C ARG A 32 0.29 -11.36 8.40
N GLU A 33 0.94 -12.26 9.12
CA GLU A 33 2.41 -12.39 9.17
C GLU A 33 2.84 -13.82 8.79
N GLY A 34 4.11 -14.02 8.44
CA GLY A 34 4.69 -15.34 8.16
C GLY A 34 4.25 -16.03 6.85
N THR A 35 3.38 -15.41 6.04
CA THR A 35 2.92 -15.99 4.77
C THR A 35 3.76 -15.53 3.59
N THR A 36 4.20 -16.44 2.74
CA THR A 36 4.76 -16.11 1.43
C THR A 36 3.64 -15.98 0.39
N PRO A 37 3.69 -14.98 -0.50
CA PRO A 37 2.73 -14.89 -1.59
C PRO A 37 2.87 -16.10 -2.52
N LYS A 38 1.76 -16.62 -3.03
CA LYS A 38 1.79 -17.70 -4.03
C LYS A 38 2.65 -17.26 -5.22
N PRO A 39 3.53 -18.14 -5.75
CA PRO A 39 4.34 -17.79 -6.91
C PRO A 39 3.42 -17.45 -8.08
N LYS A 40 3.73 -16.36 -8.78
CA LYS A 40 3.01 -15.98 -10.00
C LYS A 40 3.42 -16.96 -11.10
N ARG A 41 2.51 -17.80 -11.58
CA ARG A 41 2.72 -18.55 -12.82
C ARG A 41 2.73 -17.56 -13.98
N ALA A 42 3.77 -17.58 -14.80
CA ALA A 42 3.78 -16.82 -16.05
C ALA A 42 2.57 -17.27 -16.87
N ALA A 43 1.80 -16.32 -17.39
CA ALA A 43 0.72 -16.64 -18.31
C ALA A 43 1.34 -17.32 -19.52
N VAL A 44 0.98 -18.58 -19.77
CA VAL A 44 1.37 -19.29 -21.00
C VAL A 44 0.72 -18.51 -22.13
N ALA A 45 1.52 -17.89 -23.01
CA ALA A 45 1.02 -17.25 -24.20
C ALA A 45 0.19 -18.28 -24.96
N ALA A 46 -1.07 -17.97 -25.24
CA ALA A 46 -1.92 -18.83 -26.05
C ALA A 46 -1.21 -19.02 -27.40
N SER A 47 -0.72 -20.22 -27.65
CA SER A 47 -0.25 -20.62 -28.97
C SER A 47 -1.43 -20.53 -29.92
N SER A 48 -1.45 -19.47 -30.72
CA SER A 48 -2.32 -19.32 -31.88
C SER A 48 -1.99 -20.45 -32.85
N SER A 49 -2.80 -21.50 -32.81
CA SER A 49 -2.81 -22.56 -33.82
C SER A 49 -3.65 -22.11 -35.00
N SER A 50 -2.99 -22.04 -36.16
CA SER A 50 -3.49 -22.15 -37.56
C SER A 50 -4.59 -21.19 -38.02
#